data_AF-A0A1E3PS03-F1
#
_entry.id   AF-A0A1E3PS03-F1
#
_cell.length_a   1.000
_cell.length_b   1.000
_cell.length_c   1.000
_cell.angle_alpha   90.00
_cell.angle_beta   90.00
_cell.angle_gamma   90.00
#
_symmetry.space_group_name_H-M   'P 1'
#
loop_
_entity.id
_entity.type
_entity.pdbx_description
1 polymer ?
#
loop_
_entity_poly.entity_id
_entity_poly.type
_entity_poly.pdbx_seq_one_letter_code
_entity_poly.pdbx_strand_id
1 'polypeptide(L)'
;MAGLVAAVTAHMANPVSEQEEPVEPSSIPSSEPSSIDEIITLADAKLAQGLVMDAISLYTDALVPNQKTFGTIANSGGENDQTMLLFKRGAAYLMNGRDSQALNDFTDALTINPRFRPARNQRAKLYLRLGMWDNARGDMNTDSGSNHDGFVDCERGAEAELLASQARIDRDFETCVQQVREALSIAKQSPRLRELKGSCELALGHIREALVDLDTALGVNRDELARGWIYVLGQVDTGLDVVKKGLRHDPDDKKCKKVWRDARAIKKLLNNVSSTLEKKSRSSKNNVMWKTYLEALEALRAQAQQEYNYFLQENEITASPPLLSPATSGLVDIIDLDICEIYNIVQRFDTPIGTEACQSAKRQNRLSGHLYEIEQAFSHEQFQKAIDLTQTAINKAEEMGLDIASQQKLNALMQKAQKALHKANTVDHYKVLGVPTSASQAEIKKAFRTKAREFHPDKYRGDLTKDEVERKMADVNEAWEVLGDEVKRAEFDRGDAGNPFGQHGGQGQRQGNPFQGFNGFGGNQHFKFNFQ
;
A
#
# COMPACT_ATOMS: atom_id res chain seq x y z
N MET A 1 26.86 -17.05 17.66
CA MET A 1 26.98 -18.47 17.30
C MET A 1 28.37 -19.00 17.63
N ALA A 2 29.44 -18.62 16.91
CA ALA A 2 30.80 -19.15 17.15
C ALA A 2 31.33 -18.97 18.60
N GLY A 3 31.16 -17.79 19.21
CA GLY A 3 31.59 -17.56 20.61
C GLY A 3 30.71 -18.22 21.68
N LEU A 4 29.46 -18.59 21.36
CA LEU A 4 28.57 -19.31 22.28
C LEU A 4 28.86 -20.81 22.23
N VAL A 5 29.09 -21.35 21.03
CA VAL A 5 29.57 -22.73 20.81
C VAL A 5 30.92 -22.91 21.50
N ALA A 6 31.86 -21.97 21.33
CA ALA A 6 33.15 -21.99 22.04
C ALA A 6 32.99 -21.95 23.57
N ALA A 7 32.06 -21.16 24.12
CA ALA A 7 31.81 -21.13 25.57
C ALA A 7 31.18 -22.42 26.11
N VAL A 8 30.43 -23.16 25.27
CA VAL A 8 29.85 -24.46 25.60
C VAL A 8 30.89 -25.60 25.49
N THR A 9 31.90 -25.46 24.63
CA THR A 9 32.94 -26.47 24.37
C THR A 9 34.28 -26.24 25.08
N ALA A 10 34.59 -25.04 25.58
CA ALA A 10 35.92 -24.64 26.05
C ALA A 10 36.33 -25.10 27.47
N HIS A 11 35.67 -26.08 28.10
CA HIS A 11 36.16 -26.63 29.38
C HIS A 11 37.04 -27.88 29.25
N MET A 12 37.54 -28.14 28.03
CA MET A 12 38.60 -29.12 27.77
C MET A 12 39.96 -28.41 27.65
N ALA A 13 40.58 -28.03 28.77
CA ALA A 13 41.99 -27.62 28.75
C ALA A 13 42.66 -27.84 30.11
N ASN A 14 43.42 -28.93 30.21
CA ASN A 14 44.54 -29.08 31.14
C ASN A 14 45.78 -29.37 30.28
N PRO A 15 46.95 -28.76 30.54
CA PRO A 15 48.06 -28.82 29.59
C PRO A 15 48.90 -30.09 29.84
N VAL A 16 48.89 -31.01 28.88
CA VAL A 16 49.95 -32.03 28.75
C VAL A 16 50.42 -32.04 27.30
N SER A 17 51.73 -32.12 27.17
CA SER A 17 52.55 -32.01 25.98
C SER A 17 52.37 -33.14 24.97
N GLU A 18 52.72 -32.78 23.73
CA GLU A 18 53.18 -33.62 22.60
C GLU A 18 52.16 -34.30 21.67
N GLN A 19 52.18 -33.79 20.43
CA GLN A 19 51.90 -34.43 19.13
C GLN A 19 50.47 -34.99 18.90
N GLU A 20 49.63 -34.21 18.21
CA GLU A 20 48.38 -34.70 17.59
C GLU A 20 48.49 -34.69 16.05
N GLU A 21 48.35 -35.88 15.46
CA GLU A 21 47.90 -36.07 14.08
C GLU A 21 46.36 -35.87 14.00
N PRO A 22 45.81 -35.53 12.82
CA PRO A 22 44.39 -35.22 12.68
C PRO A 22 43.52 -36.49 12.78
N VAL A 23 42.59 -36.52 13.75
CA VAL A 23 41.64 -37.63 13.93
C VAL A 23 40.45 -37.49 12.97
N GLU A 24 40.24 -38.51 12.14
CA GLU A 24 39.08 -38.69 11.26
C GLU A 24 37.75 -38.90 12.04
N PRO A 25 36.59 -38.56 11.43
CA PRO A 25 35.28 -38.67 12.08
C PRO A 25 34.85 -40.14 12.17
N SER A 26 35.15 -40.82 13.28
CA SER A 26 34.74 -42.20 13.51
C SER A 26 33.85 -42.37 14.75
N SER A 27 32.77 -43.12 14.53
CA SER A 27 31.84 -43.77 15.48
C SER A 27 31.04 -42.89 16.45
N ILE A 28 29.75 -42.75 16.16
CA ILE A 28 28.71 -42.53 17.19
C ILE A 28 28.62 -43.83 18.02
N PRO A 29 28.72 -43.80 19.36
CA PRO A 29 28.51 -44.99 20.16
C PRO A 29 27.06 -45.47 20.01
N SER A 30 26.88 -46.75 19.67
CA SER A 30 25.58 -47.41 19.51
C SER A 30 24.97 -47.91 20.84
N SER A 31 25.58 -47.56 21.98
CA SER A 31 25.06 -47.82 23.32
C SER A 31 24.31 -46.60 23.86
N GLU A 32 23.17 -46.81 24.51
CA GLU A 32 22.48 -45.76 25.27
C GLU A 32 23.46 -45.14 26.30
N PRO A 33 23.51 -43.80 26.42
CA PRO A 33 24.44 -43.13 27.31
C PRO A 33 24.18 -43.52 28.77
N SER A 34 25.25 -43.83 29.49
CA SER A 34 25.27 -44.44 30.82
C SER A 34 25.78 -43.52 31.93
N SER A 35 26.17 -42.27 31.60
CA SER A 35 26.62 -41.23 32.55
C SER A 35 26.16 -39.82 32.13
N ILE A 36 26.14 -38.86 33.06
CA ILE A 36 25.85 -37.44 32.76
C ILE A 36 26.86 -36.87 31.75
N ASP A 37 28.14 -37.22 31.88
CA ASP A 37 29.21 -36.75 30.98
C ASP A 37 29.03 -37.26 29.55
N GLU A 38 28.57 -38.50 29.37
CA GLU A 38 28.23 -39.06 28.05
C GLU A 38 27.04 -38.33 27.42
N ILE A 39 26.02 -37.99 28.21
CA ILE A 39 24.86 -37.22 27.72
C ILE A 39 25.29 -35.81 27.31
N ILE A 40 26.12 -35.15 28.11
CA ILE A 40 26.67 -33.83 27.78
C ILE A 40 27.47 -33.89 26.48
N THR A 41 28.35 -34.88 26.33
CA THR A 41 29.18 -35.04 25.13
C THR A 41 28.32 -35.27 23.89
N LEU A 42 27.30 -36.14 24.00
CA LEU A 42 26.37 -36.39 22.91
C LEU A 42 25.57 -35.14 22.54
N ALA A 43 25.05 -34.41 23.53
CA ALA A 43 24.28 -33.19 23.31
C ALA A 43 25.14 -32.06 22.71
N ASP A 44 26.39 -31.90 23.15
CA ASP A 44 27.34 -30.95 22.59
C ASP A 44 27.66 -31.29 21.12
N ALA A 45 27.83 -32.58 20.79
CA ALA A 45 28.01 -33.02 19.41
C ALA A 45 26.77 -32.71 18.53
N LYS A 46 25.56 -32.87 19.07
CA LYS A 46 24.31 -32.47 18.40
C LYS A 46 24.24 -30.96 18.16
N LEU A 47 24.65 -30.14 19.13
CA LEU A 47 24.76 -28.69 18.95
C LEU A 47 25.75 -28.32 17.85
N ALA A 48 26.91 -28.98 17.80
CA ALA A 48 27.92 -28.75 16.76
C ALA A 48 27.40 -29.09 15.35
N GLN A 49 26.49 -30.06 15.25
CA GLN A 49 25.81 -30.43 14.00
C GLN A 49 24.62 -29.51 13.65
N GLY A 50 24.29 -28.53 14.49
CA GLY A 50 23.13 -27.65 14.32
C GLY A 50 21.79 -28.28 14.73
N LEU A 51 21.81 -29.47 15.34
CA LEU A 51 20.63 -30.20 15.83
C LEU A 51 20.24 -29.68 17.23
N VAL A 52 19.84 -28.41 17.30
CA VAL A 52 19.61 -27.69 18.57
C VAL A 52 18.47 -28.30 19.39
N MET A 53 17.39 -28.74 18.74
CA MET A 53 16.24 -29.35 19.43
C MET A 53 16.59 -30.71 20.04
N ASP A 54 17.39 -31.52 19.34
CA ASP A 54 17.84 -32.82 19.83
C ASP A 54 18.73 -32.65 21.08
N ALA A 55 19.65 -31.67 21.04
CA ALA A 55 20.48 -31.33 22.19
C ALA A 55 19.64 -30.86 23.39
N ILE A 56 18.63 -30.00 23.18
CA ILE A 56 17.71 -29.56 24.23
C ILE A 56 16.99 -30.76 24.86
N SER A 57 16.55 -31.73 24.04
CA SER A 57 15.91 -32.96 24.54
C SER A 57 16.85 -33.74 25.44
N LEU A 58 18.08 -34.00 24.98
CA LEU A 58 19.09 -34.74 25.73
C LEU A 58 19.41 -34.10 27.09
N TYR A 59 19.61 -32.78 27.15
CA TYR A 59 19.81 -32.09 28.43
C TYR A 59 18.56 -32.13 29.31
N THR A 60 17.36 -32.09 28.71
CA THR A 60 16.10 -32.18 29.47
C THR A 60 15.94 -33.55 30.11
N ASP A 61 16.22 -34.61 29.37
CA ASP A 61 16.16 -35.99 29.86
C ASP A 61 17.16 -36.21 30.99
N ALA A 62 18.37 -35.61 30.90
CA ALA A 62 19.36 -35.64 31.97
C ALA A 62 18.95 -34.89 33.25
N LEU A 63 18.00 -33.94 33.16
CA LEU A 63 17.53 -33.11 34.27
C LEU A 63 16.27 -33.67 34.95
N VAL A 64 15.57 -34.64 34.36
CA VAL A 64 14.36 -35.24 34.94
C VAL A 64 14.74 -36.38 35.91
N PRO A 65 14.42 -36.29 37.21
CA PRO A 65 14.62 -37.39 38.12
C PRO A 65 13.43 -38.35 38.02
N ASN A 66 13.49 -39.39 37.17
CA ASN A 66 12.53 -40.52 37.27
C ASN A 66 13.06 -41.90 36.82
N GLN A 67 13.54 -42.65 37.81
CA GLN A 67 13.15 -43.99 38.26
C GLN A 67 13.11 -45.27 37.38
N LYS A 68 13.32 -45.27 36.06
CA LYS A 68 13.39 -46.57 35.32
C LYS A 68 14.63 -46.85 34.47
N THR A 69 15.35 -45.84 34.04
CA THR A 69 16.60 -46.03 33.26
C THR A 69 17.79 -45.25 33.83
N PHE A 70 17.53 -44.24 34.68
CA PHE A 70 18.53 -43.28 35.16
C PHE A 70 18.46 -43.00 36.67
N GLY A 71 17.78 -43.87 37.44
CA GLY A 71 17.58 -43.70 38.89
C GLY A 71 18.87 -43.73 39.73
N THR A 72 19.98 -44.19 39.17
CA THR A 72 21.31 -44.18 39.79
C THR A 72 22.12 -42.91 39.48
N ILE A 73 21.79 -42.17 38.41
CA ILE A 73 22.63 -41.06 37.93
C ILE A 73 22.21 -39.71 38.53
N ALA A 74 20.91 -39.50 38.74
CA ALA A 74 20.40 -38.31 39.44
C ALA A 74 20.84 -38.26 40.92
N ASN A 75 21.28 -39.39 41.49
CA ASN A 75 21.81 -39.48 42.85
C ASN A 75 23.35 -39.47 42.93
N SER A 76 24.05 -39.48 41.78
CA SER A 76 25.52 -39.43 41.72
C SER A 76 26.08 -38.10 41.23
N GLY A 77 25.27 -37.29 40.55
CA GLY A 77 25.67 -35.96 40.08
C GLY A 77 25.69 -34.96 41.23
N GLY A 78 26.85 -34.33 41.47
CA GLY A 78 26.96 -33.29 42.49
C GLY A 78 26.17 -32.03 42.10
N GLU A 79 26.02 -31.08 43.04
CA GLU A 79 25.44 -29.74 42.79
C GLU A 79 26.07 -29.04 41.56
N ASN A 80 27.33 -29.37 41.25
CA ASN A 80 28.06 -28.87 40.09
C ASN A 80 27.56 -29.43 38.75
N ASP A 81 27.19 -30.72 38.67
CA ASP A 81 26.79 -31.37 37.42
C ASP A 81 25.40 -30.89 36.97
N GLN A 82 24.48 -30.75 37.94
CA GLN A 82 23.16 -30.18 37.71
C GLN A 82 23.25 -28.71 37.26
N THR A 83 24.12 -27.92 37.90
CA THR A 83 24.40 -26.53 37.51
C THR A 83 24.89 -26.47 36.05
N MET A 84 25.80 -27.35 35.65
CA MET A 84 26.35 -27.41 34.30
C MET A 84 25.31 -27.81 33.25
N LEU A 85 24.46 -28.79 33.55
CA LEU A 85 23.37 -29.23 32.67
C LEU A 85 22.36 -28.11 32.42
N LEU A 86 21.92 -27.40 33.47
CA LEU A 86 21.04 -26.23 33.36
C LEU A 86 21.69 -25.14 32.50
N PHE A 87 22.97 -24.84 32.73
CA PHE A 87 23.70 -23.86 31.93
C PHE A 87 23.77 -24.24 30.44
N LYS A 88 24.11 -25.50 30.12
CA LYS A 88 24.20 -25.98 28.74
C LYS A 88 22.83 -25.99 28.05
N ARG A 89 21.77 -26.40 28.75
CA ARG A 89 20.39 -26.32 28.24
C ARG A 89 19.94 -24.89 28.01
N GLY A 90 20.24 -23.98 28.94
CA GLY A 90 19.98 -22.55 28.80
C GLY A 90 20.70 -21.94 27.59
N ALA A 91 21.97 -22.32 27.35
CA ALA A 91 22.70 -21.92 26.15
C ALA A 91 22.08 -22.47 24.86
N ALA A 92 21.64 -23.73 24.85
CA ALA A 92 20.92 -24.32 23.72
C ALA A 92 19.58 -23.62 23.46
N TYR A 93 18.84 -23.23 24.51
CA TYR A 93 17.64 -22.41 24.38
C TYR A 93 17.93 -21.04 23.75
N LEU A 94 19.03 -20.38 24.13
CA LEU A 94 19.44 -19.14 23.46
C LEU A 94 19.74 -19.33 21.98
N MET A 95 20.42 -20.41 21.61
CA MET A 95 20.70 -20.73 20.19
C MET A 95 19.41 -20.96 19.39
N ASN A 96 18.35 -21.40 20.05
CA ASN A 96 17.03 -21.61 19.47
C ASN A 96 16.11 -20.37 19.54
N GLY A 97 16.60 -19.22 20.04
CA GLY A 97 15.79 -17.99 20.22
C GLY A 97 14.74 -18.07 21.35
N ARG A 98 14.88 -19.03 22.26
CA ARG A 98 13.99 -19.25 23.41
C ARG A 98 14.51 -18.52 24.66
N ASP A 99 14.49 -17.19 24.60
CA ASP A 99 15.09 -16.31 25.61
C ASP A 99 14.49 -16.50 27.01
N SER A 100 13.17 -16.72 27.12
CA SER A 100 12.50 -16.91 28.41
C SER A 100 12.93 -18.20 29.11
N GLN A 101 13.00 -19.31 28.36
CA GLN A 101 13.45 -20.59 28.89
C GLN A 101 14.94 -20.55 29.29
N ALA A 102 15.77 -19.90 28.46
CA ALA A 102 17.18 -19.71 28.78
C ALA A 102 17.38 -18.92 30.08
N LEU A 103 16.59 -17.85 30.28
CA LEU A 103 16.68 -17.03 31.49
C LEU A 103 16.35 -17.82 32.76
N ASN A 104 15.32 -18.68 32.68
CA ASN A 104 14.95 -19.57 33.78
C ASN A 104 16.09 -20.55 34.10
N ASP A 105 16.62 -21.23 33.09
CA ASP A 105 17.72 -22.20 33.28
C ASP A 105 18.98 -21.56 33.88
N PHE A 106 19.37 -20.35 33.47
CA PHE A 106 20.47 -19.63 34.10
C PHE A 106 20.18 -19.22 35.54
N THR A 107 18.93 -18.87 35.83
CA THR A 107 18.50 -18.49 37.18
C THR A 107 18.49 -19.70 38.11
N ASP A 108 18.00 -20.84 37.65
CA ASP A 108 18.02 -22.09 38.40
C ASP A 108 19.47 -22.55 38.66
N ALA A 109 20.34 -22.45 37.65
CA ALA A 109 21.77 -22.76 37.81
C ALA A 109 22.44 -21.90 38.90
N LEU A 110 22.13 -20.59 38.94
CA LEU A 110 22.66 -19.67 39.96
C LEU A 110 21.99 -19.83 41.33
N THR A 111 20.81 -20.42 41.39
CA THR A 111 20.16 -20.79 42.64
C THR A 111 20.87 -21.97 43.29
N ILE A 112 21.33 -22.94 42.49
CA ILE A 112 22.13 -24.08 42.95
C ILE A 112 23.56 -23.65 43.29
N ASN A 113 24.24 -22.98 42.36
CA ASN A 113 25.61 -22.48 42.56
C ASN A 113 25.68 -20.97 42.28
N PRO A 114 25.51 -20.13 43.32
CA PRO A 114 25.56 -18.68 43.17
C PRO A 114 26.87 -18.16 42.61
N ARG A 115 28.00 -18.88 42.77
CA ARG A 115 29.33 -18.46 42.28
C ARG A 115 29.63 -18.91 40.85
N PHE A 116 28.67 -19.56 40.17
CA PHE A 116 28.86 -20.06 38.82
C PHE A 116 28.87 -18.93 37.77
N ARG A 117 30.08 -18.38 37.53
CA ARG A 117 30.31 -17.24 36.64
C ARG A 117 29.76 -17.40 35.22
N PRO A 118 29.84 -18.57 34.55
CA PRO A 118 29.34 -18.71 33.18
C PRO A 118 27.84 -18.40 33.05
N ALA A 119 27.00 -18.95 33.93
CA ALA A 119 25.56 -18.66 33.93
C ALA A 119 25.28 -17.20 34.24
N ARG A 120 25.98 -16.62 35.23
CA ARG A 120 25.82 -15.20 35.57
C ARG A 120 26.16 -14.28 34.40
N ASN A 121 27.28 -14.54 33.72
CA ASN A 121 27.70 -13.75 32.56
C ASN A 121 26.72 -13.86 31.39
N GLN A 122 26.18 -15.06 31.11
CA GLN A 122 25.18 -15.24 30.06
C GLN A 122 23.85 -14.60 30.43
N ARG A 123 23.44 -14.68 31.70
CA ARG A 123 22.22 -14.04 32.21
C ARG A 123 22.31 -12.52 32.16
N ALA A 124 23.43 -11.93 32.55
CA ALA A 124 23.71 -10.50 32.41
C ALA A 124 23.58 -10.02 30.95
N LYS A 125 24.20 -10.75 30.01
CA LYS A 125 24.12 -10.46 28.57
C LYS A 125 22.70 -10.59 28.03
N LEU A 126 21.93 -11.56 28.52
CA LEU A 126 20.54 -11.74 28.16
C LEU A 126 19.67 -10.60 28.71
N TYR A 127 19.83 -10.23 29.98
CA TYR A 127 19.16 -9.07 30.57
C TYR A 127 19.45 -7.78 29.79
N LEU A 128 20.70 -7.56 29.40
CA LEU A 128 21.08 -6.41 28.58
C LEU A 128 20.36 -6.40 27.22
N ARG A 129 20.32 -7.54 26.50
CA ARG A 129 19.61 -7.65 25.21
C ARG A 129 18.10 -7.41 25.33
N LEU A 130 17.51 -7.76 26.47
CA LEU A 130 16.09 -7.58 26.78
C LEU A 130 15.77 -6.19 27.36
N GLY A 131 16.76 -5.36 27.69
CA GLY A 131 16.57 -4.06 28.33
C GLY A 131 16.12 -4.15 29.78
N MET A 132 16.56 -5.20 30.49
CA MET A 132 16.33 -5.40 31.93
C MET A 132 17.55 -4.86 32.70
N TRP A 133 17.71 -3.53 32.67
CA TRP A 133 18.94 -2.84 33.08
C TRP A 133 19.36 -3.14 34.52
N ASP A 134 18.43 -3.08 35.48
CA ASP A 134 18.74 -3.31 36.89
C ASP A 134 19.22 -4.74 37.15
N ASN A 135 18.61 -5.72 36.49
CA ASN A 135 19.01 -7.12 36.60
C ASN A 135 20.38 -7.36 35.96
N ALA A 136 20.63 -6.75 34.79
CA ALA A 136 21.93 -6.80 34.13
C ALA A 136 23.03 -6.20 35.03
N ARG A 137 22.76 -5.02 35.60
CA ARG A 137 23.66 -4.34 36.54
C ARG A 137 23.97 -5.22 37.77
N GLY A 138 22.94 -5.84 38.34
CA GLY A 138 23.07 -6.76 39.48
C GLY A 138 24.01 -7.93 39.19
N ASP A 139 23.90 -8.54 38.01
CA ASP A 139 24.77 -9.66 37.62
C ASP A 139 26.20 -9.20 37.24
N MET A 140 26.37 -7.98 36.70
CA MET A 140 27.67 -7.43 36.30
C MET A 140 28.53 -6.90 37.47
N ASN A 141 27.90 -6.41 38.55
CA ASN A 141 28.59 -5.75 39.67
C ASN A 141 29.24 -6.72 40.68
N THR A 142 29.31 -8.02 40.35
CA THR A 142 29.72 -9.06 41.31
C THR A 142 31.17 -9.53 41.16
N ASP A 143 31.88 -9.16 40.09
CA ASP A 143 33.28 -9.52 39.89
C ASP A 143 34.03 -8.38 39.17
N SER A 144 34.87 -7.65 39.92
CA SER A 144 35.59 -6.41 39.56
C SER A 144 36.66 -6.55 38.47
N GLY A 145 36.42 -7.29 37.39
CA GLY A 145 37.36 -7.37 36.28
C GLY A 145 36.83 -8.19 35.13
N SER A 146 36.39 -7.51 34.06
CA SER A 146 36.50 -7.89 32.63
C SER A 146 35.34 -7.46 31.73
N ASN A 147 34.31 -6.77 32.22
CA ASN A 147 33.14 -6.42 31.39
C ASN A 147 32.72 -4.93 31.48
N HIS A 148 33.69 -4.03 31.48
CA HIS A 148 33.48 -2.58 31.55
C HIS A 148 32.54 -2.07 30.43
N ASP A 149 32.72 -2.58 29.21
CA ASP A 149 31.93 -2.16 28.05
C ASP A 149 30.44 -2.50 28.22
N GLY A 150 30.14 -3.69 28.73
CA GLY A 150 28.76 -4.13 28.98
C GLY A 150 28.07 -3.33 30.09
N PHE A 151 28.82 -2.87 31.09
CA PHE A 151 28.30 -2.02 32.16
C PHE A 151 28.02 -0.59 31.66
N VAL A 152 28.94 -0.02 30.86
CA VAL A 152 28.74 1.29 30.22
C VAL A 152 27.52 1.27 29.29
N ASP A 153 27.36 0.22 28.50
CA ASP A 153 26.18 0.02 27.65
C ASP A 153 24.89 -0.09 28.49
N CYS A 154 24.95 -0.73 29.66
CA CYS A 154 23.82 -0.83 30.56
C CYS A 154 23.39 0.54 31.11
N GLU A 155 24.33 1.35 31.58
CA GLU A 155 24.01 2.70 32.10
C GLU A 155 23.48 3.62 30.99
N ARG A 156 24.13 3.61 29.82
CA ARG A 156 23.69 4.40 28.66
C ARG A 156 22.28 3.99 28.20
N GLY A 157 22.00 2.69 28.15
CA GLY A 157 20.68 2.18 27.78
C GLY A 157 19.58 2.55 28.78
N ALA A 158 19.90 2.47 30.08
CA ALA A 158 18.99 2.85 31.15
C ALA A 158 18.68 4.36 31.16
N GLU A 159 19.71 5.19 30.97
CA GLU A 159 19.56 6.64 30.87
C GLU A 159 18.71 7.04 29.66
N ALA A 160 19.01 6.48 28.48
CA ALA A 160 18.24 6.73 27.26
C ALA A 160 16.77 6.35 27.42
N GLU A 161 16.47 5.21 28.06
CA GLU A 161 15.09 4.83 28.33
C GLU A 161 14.37 5.77 29.31
N LEU A 162 15.07 6.24 30.35
CA LEU A 162 14.51 7.21 31.30
C LEU A 162 14.16 8.52 30.58
N LEU A 163 15.09 9.04 29.77
CA LEU A 163 14.88 10.25 28.96
C LEU A 163 13.73 10.06 27.97
N ALA A 164 13.64 8.90 27.32
CA ALA A 164 12.52 8.57 26.43
C ALA A 164 11.17 8.57 27.17
N SER A 165 11.14 7.97 28.36
CA SER A 165 9.93 7.87 29.18
C SER A 165 9.47 9.25 29.64
N GLN A 166 10.41 10.11 30.02
CA GLN A 166 10.14 11.50 30.39
C GLN A 166 9.65 12.32 29.19
N ALA A 167 10.33 12.22 28.05
CA ALA A 167 9.93 12.90 26.82
C ALA A 167 8.50 12.50 26.38
N ARG A 168 8.13 11.23 26.54
CA ARG A 168 6.74 10.78 26.29
C ARG A 168 5.73 11.46 27.21
N ILE A 169 6.04 11.60 28.50
CA ILE A 169 5.17 12.29 29.48
C ILE A 169 5.04 13.78 29.10
N ASP A 170 6.14 14.40 28.69
CA ASP A 170 6.19 15.79 28.25
C ASP A 170 5.58 16.02 26.85
N ARG A 171 5.11 14.94 26.19
CA ARG A 171 4.60 14.89 24.82
C ARG A 171 5.60 15.34 23.74
N ASP A 172 6.89 15.30 24.04
CA ASP A 172 7.98 15.41 23.07
C ASP A 172 8.25 14.03 22.46
N PHE A 173 7.39 13.65 21.52
CA PHE A 173 7.44 12.32 20.91
C PHE A 173 8.63 12.13 19.96
N GLU A 174 9.17 13.21 19.37
CA GLU A 174 10.37 13.14 18.55
C GLU A 174 11.59 12.74 19.39
N THR A 175 11.79 13.43 20.52
CA THR A 175 12.84 13.07 21.48
C THR A 175 12.61 11.69 22.06
N CYS A 176 11.35 11.33 22.39
CA CYS A 176 11.03 9.96 22.82
C CYS A 176 11.56 8.93 21.81
N VAL A 177 11.19 9.03 20.54
CA VAL A 177 11.62 8.08 19.50
C VAL A 177 13.15 8.04 19.37
N GLN A 178 13.82 9.19 19.40
CA GLN A 178 15.28 9.26 19.30
C GLN A 178 15.96 8.52 20.48
N GLN A 179 15.52 8.77 21.70
CA GLN A 179 16.08 8.17 22.90
C GLN A 179 15.81 6.65 22.97
N VAL A 180 14.62 6.21 22.55
CA VAL A 180 14.35 4.77 22.46
C VAL A 180 15.22 4.08 21.41
N ARG A 181 15.56 4.76 20.30
CA ARG A 181 16.49 4.21 19.30
C ARG A 181 17.89 3.99 19.88
N GLU A 182 18.37 4.91 20.71
CA GLU A 182 19.64 4.72 21.43
C GLU A 182 19.56 3.51 22.38
N ALA A 183 18.50 3.40 23.18
CA ALA A 183 18.29 2.26 24.08
C ALA A 183 18.20 0.92 23.30
N LEU A 184 17.49 0.89 22.17
CA LEU A 184 17.35 -0.29 21.29
C LEU A 184 18.64 -0.64 20.54
N SER A 185 19.58 0.29 20.36
CA SER A 185 20.89 0.00 19.78
C SER A 185 21.66 -1.03 20.64
N ILE A 186 21.41 -1.00 21.96
CA ILE A 186 21.95 -1.89 22.98
C ILE A 186 20.99 -3.07 23.21
N ALA A 187 19.74 -2.79 23.60
CA ALA A 187 18.72 -3.78 23.93
C ALA A 187 17.84 -4.15 22.73
N LYS A 188 18.47 -4.67 21.68
CA LYS A 188 17.81 -4.98 20.39
C LYS A 188 16.64 -5.94 20.49
N GLN A 189 16.49 -6.72 21.56
CA GLN A 189 15.43 -7.71 21.72
C GLN A 189 14.38 -7.29 22.74
N SER A 190 14.45 -6.06 23.27
CA SER A 190 13.48 -5.59 24.25
C SER A 190 12.09 -5.40 23.62
N PRO A 191 11.05 -6.16 24.05
CA PRO A 191 9.68 -5.90 23.62
C PRO A 191 9.14 -4.61 24.23
N ARG A 192 9.57 -4.28 25.46
CA ARG A 192 9.12 -3.10 26.21
C ARG A 192 9.59 -1.80 25.57
N LEU A 193 10.86 -1.73 25.14
CA LEU A 193 11.35 -0.56 24.41
C LEU A 193 10.64 -0.41 23.06
N ARG A 194 10.35 -1.51 22.35
CA ARG A 194 9.60 -1.43 21.10
C ARG A 194 8.16 -0.97 21.31
N GLU A 195 7.52 -1.39 22.40
CA GLU A 195 6.21 -0.87 22.78
C GLU A 195 6.26 0.64 23.05
N LEU A 196 7.26 1.11 23.80
CA LEU A 196 7.47 2.53 24.05
C LEU A 196 7.69 3.31 22.75
N LYS A 197 8.58 2.83 21.87
CA LYS A 197 8.82 3.42 20.54
C LYS A 197 7.54 3.47 19.71
N GLY A 198 6.85 2.34 19.60
CA GLY A 198 5.60 2.23 18.84
C GLY A 198 4.54 3.21 19.34
N SER A 199 4.39 3.38 20.66
CA SER A 199 3.46 4.36 21.22
C SER A 199 3.83 5.82 20.87
N CYS A 200 5.12 6.17 20.89
CA CYS A 200 5.58 7.50 20.52
C CYS A 200 5.47 7.75 19.00
N GLU A 201 5.77 6.75 18.16
CA GLU A 201 5.59 6.83 16.70
C GLU A 201 4.11 6.96 16.32
N LEU A 202 3.18 6.27 17.02
CA LEU A 202 1.73 6.46 16.82
C LEU A 202 1.31 7.90 17.09
N ALA A 203 1.80 8.50 18.19
CA ALA A 203 1.49 9.87 18.57
C ALA A 203 2.01 10.90 17.56
N LEU A 204 3.11 10.59 16.85
CA LEU A 204 3.64 11.38 15.74
C LEU A 204 2.85 11.19 14.42
N GLY A 205 1.98 10.18 14.34
CA GLY A 205 1.28 9.80 13.11
C GLY A 205 2.09 8.88 12.19
N HIS A 206 3.23 8.35 12.64
CA HIS A 206 4.03 7.35 11.92
C HIS A 206 3.43 5.94 12.11
N ILE A 207 2.20 5.76 11.61
CA ILE A 207 1.36 4.60 11.93
C ILE A 207 2.03 3.30 11.48
N ARG A 208 2.66 3.26 10.30
CA ARG A 208 3.27 2.02 9.78
C ARG A 208 4.43 1.55 10.65
N GLU A 209 5.36 2.45 10.95
CA GLU A 209 6.54 2.20 11.78
C GLU A 209 6.11 1.73 13.16
N ALA A 210 5.11 2.40 13.73
CA ALA A 210 4.56 2.03 15.02
C ALA A 210 3.94 0.64 15.06
N LEU A 211 3.09 0.30 14.07
CA LEU A 211 2.45 -1.01 14.02
C LEU A 211 3.47 -2.14 13.83
N VAL A 212 4.59 -1.89 13.16
CA VAL A 212 5.70 -2.87 13.05
C VAL A 212 6.36 -3.11 14.42
N ASP A 213 6.69 -2.04 15.15
CA ASP A 213 7.30 -2.17 16.47
C ASP A 213 6.34 -2.85 17.46
N LEU A 214 5.05 -2.46 17.45
CA LEU A 214 4.01 -3.03 18.31
C LEU A 214 3.71 -4.51 18.01
N ASP A 215 3.87 -4.98 16.77
CA ASP A 215 3.69 -6.42 16.45
C ASP A 215 4.67 -7.33 17.19
N THR A 216 5.83 -6.81 17.55
CA THR A 216 6.88 -7.55 18.26
C THR A 216 6.73 -7.49 19.79
N ALA A 217 5.85 -6.63 20.31
CA ALA A 217 5.63 -6.47 21.74
C ALA A 217 4.64 -7.53 22.28
N LEU A 218 4.87 -7.98 23.52
CA LEU A 218 4.16 -9.12 24.12
C LEU A 218 2.79 -8.75 24.71
N GLY A 219 2.58 -7.49 25.10
CA GLY A 219 1.36 -7.02 25.77
C GLY A 219 0.36 -6.28 24.87
N VAL A 220 0.63 -6.19 23.56
CA VAL A 220 -0.18 -5.37 22.66
C VAL A 220 -1.50 -6.05 22.33
N ASN A 221 -2.57 -5.26 22.37
CA ASN A 221 -3.89 -5.71 21.94
C ASN A 221 -3.88 -6.06 20.43
N ARG A 222 -3.93 -7.35 20.13
CA ARG A 222 -3.78 -7.87 18.76
C ARG A 222 -4.96 -7.54 17.87
N ASP A 223 -6.17 -7.35 18.42
CA ASP A 223 -7.33 -6.96 17.63
C ASP A 223 -7.20 -5.52 17.13
N GLU A 224 -6.73 -4.62 17.98
CA GLU A 224 -6.46 -3.22 17.65
C GLU A 224 -5.30 -3.08 16.66
N LEU A 225 -4.20 -3.79 16.90
CA LEU A 225 -3.07 -3.82 15.97
C LEU A 225 -3.49 -4.27 14.57
N ALA A 226 -4.33 -5.29 14.49
CA ALA A 226 -4.87 -5.75 13.22
C ALA A 226 -5.80 -4.74 12.55
N ARG A 227 -6.61 -3.98 13.32
CA ARG A 227 -7.41 -2.88 12.77
C ARG A 227 -6.53 -1.81 12.13
N GLY A 228 -5.42 -1.45 12.77
CA GLY A 228 -4.42 -0.54 12.20
C GLY A 228 -3.91 -1.04 10.84
N TRP A 229 -3.48 -2.30 10.75
CA TRP A 229 -3.03 -2.87 9.47
C TRP A 229 -4.13 -2.92 8.41
N ILE A 230 -5.34 -3.37 8.77
CA ILE A 230 -6.44 -3.58 7.82
C ILE A 230 -7.04 -2.25 7.38
N TYR A 231 -7.56 -1.46 8.32
CA TYR A 231 -8.41 -0.32 8.02
C TYR A 231 -7.59 0.96 7.79
N VAL A 232 -6.47 1.14 8.52
CA VAL A 232 -5.64 2.33 8.34
C VAL A 232 -4.70 2.17 7.17
N LEU A 233 -3.98 1.05 7.08
CA LEU A 233 -2.96 0.84 6.04
C LEU A 233 -3.45 0.04 4.83
N GLY A 234 -4.68 -0.48 4.83
CA GLY A 234 -5.21 -1.29 3.72
C GLY A 234 -4.56 -2.67 3.58
N GLN A 235 -3.75 -3.10 4.54
CA GLN A 235 -2.97 -4.35 4.49
C GLN A 235 -3.72 -5.50 5.16
N VAL A 236 -4.72 -6.02 4.44
CA VAL A 236 -5.63 -7.06 4.95
C VAL A 236 -4.88 -8.36 5.33
N ASP A 237 -3.88 -8.74 4.54
CA ASP A 237 -3.09 -9.96 4.79
C ASP A 237 -2.23 -9.87 6.05
N THR A 238 -1.52 -8.76 6.22
CA THR A 238 -0.75 -8.47 7.44
C THR A 238 -1.64 -8.51 8.67
N GLY A 239 -2.81 -7.85 8.61
CA GLY A 239 -3.75 -7.85 9.72
C GLY A 239 -4.33 -9.24 10.02
N LEU A 240 -4.63 -10.05 8.99
CA LEU A 240 -5.04 -11.45 9.17
C LEU A 240 -3.97 -12.25 9.93
N ASP A 241 -2.70 -12.06 9.60
CA ASP A 241 -1.62 -12.76 10.26
C ASP A 241 -1.45 -12.32 11.71
N VAL A 242 -1.57 -11.02 12.00
CA VAL A 242 -1.59 -10.47 13.37
C VAL A 242 -2.68 -11.11 14.23
N VAL A 243 -3.93 -11.14 13.75
CA VAL A 243 -5.03 -11.74 14.54
C VAL A 243 -4.84 -13.25 14.68
N LYS A 244 -4.31 -13.95 13.68
CA LYS A 244 -3.96 -15.37 13.82
C LYS A 244 -2.90 -15.58 14.91
N LYS A 245 -1.93 -14.66 15.09
CA LYS A 245 -0.99 -14.75 16.22
C LYS A 245 -1.75 -14.61 17.54
N GLY A 246 -2.64 -13.62 17.66
CA GLY A 246 -3.48 -13.41 18.85
C GLY A 246 -4.30 -14.64 19.23
N LEU A 247 -5.02 -15.21 18.27
CA LEU A 247 -5.87 -16.39 18.48
C LEU A 247 -5.09 -17.68 18.80
N ARG A 248 -3.78 -17.74 18.53
CA ARG A 248 -2.93 -18.86 19.00
C ARG A 248 -2.65 -18.77 20.49
N HIS A 249 -2.57 -17.56 21.04
CA HIS A 249 -2.35 -17.33 22.47
C HIS A 249 -3.67 -17.41 23.24
N ASP A 250 -4.73 -16.79 22.73
CA ASP A 250 -6.08 -16.86 23.29
C ASP A 250 -7.10 -17.24 22.19
N PRO A 251 -7.42 -18.54 22.06
CA PRO A 251 -8.40 -19.02 21.10
C PRO A 251 -9.82 -18.53 21.37
N ASP A 252 -10.13 -17.94 22.52
CA ASP A 252 -11.48 -17.53 22.93
C ASP A 252 -11.74 -16.03 22.94
N ASP A 253 -10.72 -15.23 22.59
CA ASP A 253 -10.86 -13.78 22.43
C ASP A 253 -11.93 -13.41 21.38
N LYS A 254 -13.04 -12.86 21.87
CA LYS A 254 -14.19 -12.42 21.06
C LYS A 254 -13.82 -11.29 20.10
N LYS A 255 -12.95 -10.36 20.49
CA LYS A 255 -12.55 -9.20 19.68
C LYS A 255 -11.69 -9.68 18.51
N CYS A 256 -10.66 -10.48 18.78
CA CYS A 256 -9.86 -11.12 17.73
C CYS A 256 -10.71 -11.99 16.78
N LYS A 257 -11.63 -12.81 17.30
CA LYS A 257 -12.55 -13.60 16.46
C LYS A 257 -13.42 -12.74 15.54
N LYS A 258 -13.82 -11.54 15.96
CA LYS A 258 -14.55 -10.59 15.11
C LYS A 258 -13.66 -10.08 13.98
N VAL A 259 -12.51 -9.47 14.31
CA VAL A 259 -11.60 -8.87 13.33
C VAL A 259 -11.12 -9.90 12.30
N TRP A 260 -10.84 -11.14 12.73
CA TRP A 260 -10.44 -12.22 11.82
C TRP A 260 -11.54 -12.59 10.80
N ARG A 261 -12.81 -12.65 11.23
CA ARG A 261 -13.95 -12.93 10.34
C ARG A 261 -14.14 -11.80 9.34
N ASP A 262 -14.08 -10.56 9.83
CA ASP A 262 -14.21 -9.35 9.01
C ASP A 262 -13.10 -9.32 7.95
N ALA A 263 -11.83 -9.50 8.35
CA ALA A 263 -10.68 -9.48 7.46
C ALA A 263 -10.75 -10.58 6.38
N ARG A 264 -11.24 -11.78 6.72
CA ARG A 264 -11.44 -12.86 5.74
C ARG A 264 -12.56 -12.53 4.74
N ALA A 265 -13.65 -11.92 5.21
CA ALA A 265 -14.74 -11.49 4.34
C ALA A 265 -14.28 -10.38 3.38
N ILE A 266 -13.54 -9.38 3.89
CA ILE A 266 -12.92 -8.30 3.12
C ILE A 266 -12.03 -8.88 2.03
N LYS A 267 -11.05 -9.73 2.40
CA LYS A 267 -10.14 -10.37 1.45
C LYS A 267 -10.88 -11.12 0.35
N LYS A 268 -11.92 -11.89 0.73
CA LYS A 268 -12.73 -12.65 -0.24
C LYS A 268 -13.48 -11.72 -1.20
N LEU A 269 -14.09 -10.64 -0.70
CA LEU A 269 -14.81 -9.69 -1.54
C LEU A 269 -13.88 -9.00 -2.52
N LEU A 270 -12.77 -8.41 -2.03
CA LEU A 270 -11.81 -7.70 -2.87
C LEU A 270 -11.20 -8.62 -3.94
N ASN A 271 -10.81 -9.84 -3.59
CA ASN A 271 -10.29 -10.81 -4.56
C ASN A 271 -11.34 -11.22 -5.63
N ASN A 272 -12.61 -11.33 -5.24
CA ASN A 272 -13.67 -11.64 -6.18
C ASN A 272 -13.92 -10.47 -7.14
N VAL A 273 -13.87 -9.23 -6.64
CA VAL A 273 -14.02 -8.02 -7.45
C VAL A 273 -12.85 -7.88 -8.42
N SER A 274 -11.62 -7.91 -7.93
CA SER A 274 -10.40 -7.75 -8.74
C SER A 274 -10.31 -8.83 -9.83
N SER A 275 -10.49 -10.11 -9.47
CA SER A 275 -10.46 -11.20 -10.46
C SER A 275 -11.59 -11.12 -11.49
N THR A 276 -12.72 -10.48 -11.13
CA THR A 276 -13.81 -10.23 -12.08
C THR A 276 -13.45 -9.08 -13.01
N LEU A 277 -12.90 -7.98 -12.49
CA LEU A 277 -12.46 -6.83 -13.29
C LEU A 277 -11.40 -7.25 -14.32
N GLU A 278 -10.42 -8.06 -13.91
CA GLU A 278 -9.39 -8.62 -14.79
C GLU A 278 -9.99 -9.49 -15.91
N LYS A 279 -10.85 -10.46 -15.56
CA LYS A 279 -11.44 -11.40 -16.51
C LYS A 279 -12.46 -10.76 -17.45
N LYS A 280 -13.12 -9.68 -17.01
CA LYS A 280 -14.29 -9.10 -17.67
C LYS A 280 -14.06 -7.67 -18.17
N SER A 281 -12.84 -7.34 -18.61
CA SER A 281 -12.48 -6.10 -19.33
C SER A 281 -13.43 -5.72 -20.49
N ARG A 282 -14.32 -6.61 -20.94
CA ARG A 282 -15.39 -6.38 -21.94
C ARG A 282 -16.80 -6.82 -21.52
N SER A 283 -17.13 -6.94 -20.24
CA SER A 283 -18.49 -7.32 -19.82
C SER A 283 -19.51 -6.25 -20.15
N SER A 284 -20.72 -6.70 -20.54
CA SER A 284 -21.88 -5.83 -20.73
C SER A 284 -22.14 -4.97 -19.49
N LYS A 285 -22.47 -3.70 -19.72
CA LYS A 285 -22.92 -2.74 -18.70
C LYS A 285 -24.16 -3.21 -17.93
N ASN A 286 -24.96 -4.10 -18.51
CA ASN A 286 -26.18 -4.64 -17.90
C ASN A 286 -25.95 -5.86 -16.99
N ASN A 287 -24.70 -6.16 -16.62
CA ASN A 287 -24.41 -7.30 -15.77
C ASN A 287 -24.89 -7.04 -14.33
N VAL A 288 -25.90 -7.80 -13.89
CA VAL A 288 -26.49 -7.70 -12.55
C VAL A 288 -25.44 -7.87 -11.44
N MET A 289 -24.34 -8.60 -11.71
CA MET A 289 -23.23 -8.76 -10.76
C MET A 289 -22.60 -7.43 -10.35
N TRP A 290 -22.48 -6.45 -11.26
CA TRP A 290 -21.88 -5.16 -10.93
C TRP A 290 -22.67 -4.43 -9.86
N LYS A 291 -24.00 -4.48 -9.94
CA LYS A 291 -24.88 -3.92 -8.91
C LYS A 291 -24.62 -4.57 -7.55
N THR A 292 -24.52 -5.89 -7.49
CA THR A 292 -24.25 -6.60 -6.23
C THR A 292 -22.87 -6.30 -5.65
N TYR A 293 -21.84 -6.11 -6.49
CA TYR A 293 -20.53 -5.71 -6.00
C TYR A 293 -20.52 -4.28 -5.49
N LEU A 294 -21.17 -3.35 -6.18
CA LEU A 294 -21.27 -1.97 -5.72
C LEU A 294 -21.95 -1.87 -4.35
N GLU A 295 -23.09 -2.53 -4.17
CA GLU A 295 -23.80 -2.55 -2.87
C GLU A 295 -22.90 -3.11 -1.75
N ALA A 296 -22.14 -4.16 -2.04
CA ALA A 296 -21.21 -4.76 -1.07
C ALA A 296 -20.00 -3.85 -0.77
N LEU A 297 -19.43 -3.19 -1.79
CA LEU A 297 -18.30 -2.28 -1.65
C LEU A 297 -18.68 -1.00 -0.93
N GLU A 298 -19.85 -0.43 -1.22
CA GLU A 298 -20.37 0.77 -0.53
C GLU A 298 -20.62 0.49 0.96
N ALA A 299 -21.19 -0.68 1.29
CA ALA A 299 -21.34 -1.11 2.68
C ALA A 299 -19.98 -1.31 3.38
N LEU A 300 -19.04 -1.96 2.70
CA LEU A 300 -17.69 -2.16 3.23
C LEU A 300 -16.94 -0.84 3.42
N ARG A 301 -17.09 0.12 2.49
CA ARG A 301 -16.50 1.46 2.59
C ARG A 301 -16.94 2.16 3.87
N ALA A 302 -18.24 2.14 4.16
CA ALA A 302 -18.79 2.72 5.38
C ALA A 302 -18.24 2.05 6.65
N GLN A 303 -18.17 0.71 6.66
CA GLN A 303 -17.56 -0.05 7.75
C GLN A 303 -16.08 0.31 7.93
N ALA A 304 -15.31 0.37 6.84
CA ALA A 304 -13.88 0.68 6.87
C ALA A 304 -13.63 2.08 7.44
N GLN A 305 -14.44 3.07 7.06
CA GLN A 305 -14.35 4.42 7.60
C GLN A 305 -14.67 4.46 9.10
N GLN A 306 -15.68 3.72 9.55
CA GLN A 306 -16.02 3.63 10.97
C GLN A 306 -14.87 3.03 11.79
N GLU A 307 -14.28 1.93 11.31
CA GLU A 307 -13.18 1.25 11.97
C GLU A 307 -11.88 2.07 11.98
N TYR A 308 -11.63 2.84 10.92
CA TYR A 308 -10.55 3.84 10.88
C TYR A 308 -10.73 4.92 11.95
N ASN A 309 -11.92 5.52 12.03
CA ASN A 309 -12.21 6.56 13.02
C ASN A 309 -12.08 6.03 14.47
N TYR A 310 -12.55 4.80 14.71
CA TYR A 310 -12.39 4.12 16.00
C TYR A 310 -10.91 3.96 16.38
N PHE A 311 -10.07 3.50 15.44
CA PHE A 311 -8.63 3.34 15.66
C PHE A 311 -7.96 4.68 16.03
N LEU A 312 -8.27 5.76 15.31
CA LEU A 312 -7.72 7.09 15.61
C LEU A 312 -8.13 7.57 17.01
N GLN A 313 -9.39 7.37 17.38
CA GLN A 313 -9.93 7.79 18.67
C GLN A 313 -9.28 7.04 19.83
N GLU A 314 -9.17 5.71 19.76
CA GLU A 314 -8.58 4.90 20.83
C GLU A 314 -7.10 5.21 21.06
N ASN A 315 -6.39 5.60 19.99
CA ASN A 315 -4.96 5.91 20.06
C ASN A 315 -4.66 7.40 20.24
N GLU A 316 -5.69 8.22 20.51
CA GLU A 316 -5.58 9.68 20.68
C GLU A 316 -4.83 10.38 19.52
N ILE A 317 -4.92 9.83 18.32
CA ILE A 317 -4.25 10.37 17.13
C ILE A 317 -5.05 11.58 16.68
N THR A 318 -4.58 12.78 17.03
CA THR A 318 -5.23 14.03 16.62
C THR A 318 -5.09 14.24 15.12
N ALA A 319 -6.22 14.36 14.43
CA ALA A 319 -6.31 14.62 12.99
C ALA A 319 -5.88 16.06 12.59
N SER A 320 -4.84 16.62 13.21
CA SER A 320 -4.31 17.95 12.86
C SER A 320 -3.38 17.84 11.63
N PRO A 321 -3.71 18.47 10.49
CA PRO A 321 -2.76 18.64 9.40
C PRO A 321 -1.62 19.57 9.85
N PRO A 322 -0.35 19.33 9.46
CA PRO A 322 0.06 18.61 8.25
C PRO A 322 0.78 17.26 8.50
N LEU A 323 0.68 16.65 9.68
CA LEU A 323 1.49 15.45 10.01
C LEU A 323 0.92 14.11 9.51
N LEU A 324 -0.29 14.08 8.95
CA LEU A 324 -0.93 12.85 8.44
C LEU A 324 -1.07 12.90 6.91
N SER A 325 -0.10 12.34 6.20
CA SER A 325 -0.30 11.88 4.82
C SER A 325 -0.48 10.34 4.83
N PRO A 326 -1.68 9.78 4.61
CA PRO A 326 -2.96 10.42 4.30
C PRO A 326 -3.92 10.44 5.50
N ALA A 327 -4.67 11.55 5.66
CA ALA A 327 -5.83 11.65 6.55
C ALA A 327 -7.02 10.74 6.13
N THR A 328 -6.78 9.74 5.30
CA THR A 328 -7.78 8.83 4.72
C THR A 328 -7.41 7.39 5.01
N SER A 329 -8.43 6.56 5.22
CA SER A 329 -8.27 5.12 5.43
C SER A 329 -7.70 4.45 4.19
N GLY A 330 -6.57 3.74 4.32
CA GLY A 330 -5.97 3.00 3.21
C GLY A 330 -6.87 1.90 2.64
N LEU A 331 -7.76 1.31 3.45
CA LEU A 331 -8.75 0.36 2.93
C LEU A 331 -9.87 1.07 2.15
N VAL A 332 -10.35 2.23 2.63
CA VAL A 332 -11.30 3.05 1.89
C VAL A 332 -10.70 3.47 0.54
N ASP A 333 -9.42 3.84 0.52
CA ASP A 333 -8.72 4.18 -0.71
C ASP A 333 -8.72 3.02 -1.72
N ILE A 334 -8.46 1.79 -1.28
CA ILE A 334 -8.54 0.58 -2.14
C ILE A 334 -9.96 0.37 -2.67
N ILE A 335 -10.96 0.48 -1.79
CA ILE A 335 -12.37 0.28 -2.15
C ILE A 335 -12.85 1.34 -3.15
N ASP A 336 -12.43 2.59 -2.97
CA ASP A 336 -12.77 3.71 -3.85
C ASP A 336 -12.24 3.48 -5.28
N LEU A 337 -11.07 2.83 -5.43
CA LEU A 337 -10.57 2.44 -6.74
C LEU A 337 -11.49 1.44 -7.43
N ASP A 338 -11.87 0.36 -6.72
CA ASP A 338 -12.76 -0.68 -7.22
C ASP A 338 -14.15 -0.11 -7.58
N ILE A 339 -14.71 0.74 -6.71
CA ILE A 339 -15.98 1.42 -6.97
C ILE A 339 -15.86 2.26 -8.24
N CYS A 340 -14.83 3.09 -8.36
CA CYS A 340 -14.70 3.97 -9.52
C CYS A 340 -14.53 3.18 -10.83
N GLU A 341 -13.77 2.09 -10.82
CA GLU A 341 -13.64 1.21 -11.98
C GLU A 341 -14.98 0.62 -12.41
N ILE A 342 -15.76 0.10 -11.46
CA ILE A 342 -17.09 -0.47 -11.77
C ILE A 342 -18.03 0.63 -12.29
N TYR A 343 -18.04 1.82 -11.69
CA TYR A 343 -18.85 2.96 -12.14
C TYR A 343 -18.57 3.35 -13.59
N ASN A 344 -17.29 3.37 -13.99
CA ASN A 344 -16.87 3.58 -15.39
C ASN A 344 -17.37 2.46 -16.32
N ILE A 345 -17.43 1.20 -15.87
CA ILE A 345 -17.94 0.08 -16.67
C ILE A 345 -19.46 0.17 -16.87
N VAL A 346 -20.20 0.49 -15.81
CA VAL A 346 -21.67 0.55 -15.87
C VAL A 346 -22.20 1.87 -16.41
N GLN A 347 -21.32 2.87 -16.58
CA GLN A 347 -21.67 4.25 -17.00
C GLN A 347 -22.74 4.86 -16.10
N ARG A 348 -22.58 4.65 -14.79
CA ARG A 348 -23.50 5.12 -13.77
C ARG A 348 -22.74 6.02 -12.83
N PHE A 349 -23.09 7.30 -12.78
CA PHE A 349 -22.36 8.33 -12.02
C PHE A 349 -23.30 9.20 -11.17
N ASP A 350 -24.45 8.65 -10.80
CA ASP A 350 -25.56 9.34 -10.14
C ASP A 350 -25.49 9.32 -8.61
N THR A 351 -24.54 8.59 -8.02
CA THR A 351 -24.45 8.45 -6.56
C THR A 351 -23.34 9.34 -5.97
N PRO A 352 -23.58 9.95 -4.79
CA PRO A 352 -22.53 10.69 -4.08
C PRO A 352 -21.29 9.85 -3.78
N ILE A 353 -21.48 8.58 -3.40
CA ILE A 353 -20.39 7.67 -3.07
C ILE A 353 -19.51 7.39 -4.30
N GLY A 354 -20.11 7.16 -5.47
CA GLY A 354 -19.36 6.98 -6.71
C GLY A 354 -18.56 8.22 -7.10
N THR A 355 -19.15 9.40 -6.93
CA THR A 355 -18.45 10.67 -7.16
C THR A 355 -17.25 10.83 -6.22
N GLU A 356 -17.42 10.61 -4.92
CA GLU A 356 -16.32 10.67 -3.94
C GLU A 356 -15.22 9.66 -4.25
N ALA A 357 -15.61 8.42 -4.57
CA ALA A 357 -14.69 7.33 -4.91
C ALA A 357 -13.85 7.67 -6.15
N CYS A 358 -14.48 8.18 -7.22
CA CYS A 358 -13.75 8.58 -8.42
C CYS A 358 -12.89 9.82 -8.21
N GLN A 359 -13.28 10.76 -7.35
CA GLN A 359 -12.42 11.86 -6.95
C GLN A 359 -11.20 11.35 -6.16
N SER A 360 -11.38 10.36 -5.29
CA SER A 360 -10.28 9.69 -4.57
C SER A 360 -9.31 9.01 -5.56
N ALA A 361 -9.85 8.24 -6.51
CA ALA A 361 -9.06 7.61 -7.56
C ALA A 361 -8.25 8.64 -8.38
N LYS A 362 -8.82 9.80 -8.68
CA LYS A 362 -8.09 10.88 -9.36
C LYS A 362 -6.96 11.46 -8.50
N ARG A 363 -7.18 11.69 -7.20
CA ARG A 363 -6.12 12.16 -6.27
C ARG A 363 -4.95 11.18 -6.20
N GLN A 364 -5.25 9.88 -6.29
CA GLN A 364 -4.27 8.80 -6.38
C GLN A 364 -3.69 8.61 -7.80
N ASN A 365 -3.95 9.55 -8.72
CA ASN A 365 -3.52 9.53 -10.11
C ASN A 365 -3.89 8.22 -10.84
N ARG A 366 -5.10 7.69 -10.64
CA ARG A 366 -5.59 6.51 -11.36
C ARG A 366 -6.40 6.90 -12.59
N LEU A 367 -6.28 6.10 -13.66
CA LEU A 367 -6.99 6.33 -14.92
C LEU A 367 -8.51 6.40 -14.74
N SER A 368 -9.08 5.53 -13.89
CA SER A 368 -10.53 5.49 -13.62
C SER A 368 -11.07 6.83 -13.11
N GLY A 369 -10.33 7.53 -12.26
CA GLY A 369 -10.68 8.86 -11.78
C GLY A 369 -10.59 9.96 -12.86
N HIS A 370 -9.61 9.88 -13.75
CA HIS A 370 -9.51 10.80 -14.90
C HIS A 370 -10.63 10.57 -15.92
N LEU A 371 -10.93 9.30 -16.22
CA LEU A 371 -12.02 8.92 -17.12
C LEU A 371 -13.37 9.44 -16.61
N TYR A 372 -13.61 9.35 -15.30
CA TYR A 372 -14.80 9.90 -14.67
C TYR A 372 -14.99 11.39 -14.97
N GLU A 373 -13.96 12.22 -14.78
CA GLU A 373 -14.08 13.66 -15.04
C GLU A 373 -14.28 13.99 -16.53
N ILE A 374 -13.63 13.22 -17.41
CA ILE A 374 -13.81 13.34 -18.86
C ILE A 374 -15.27 13.03 -19.22
N GLU A 375 -15.83 11.93 -18.70
CA GLU A 375 -17.23 11.57 -18.93
C GLU A 375 -18.21 12.61 -18.36
N GLN A 376 -17.92 13.19 -17.19
CA GLN A 376 -18.71 14.31 -16.65
C GLN A 376 -18.63 15.57 -17.54
N ALA A 377 -17.47 15.88 -18.11
CA ALA A 377 -17.38 16.98 -19.07
C ALA A 377 -18.21 16.71 -20.33
N PHE A 378 -18.25 15.46 -20.81
CA PHE A 378 -19.13 15.08 -21.91
C PHE A 378 -20.63 15.16 -21.55
N SER A 379 -21.03 14.73 -20.35
CA SER A 379 -22.44 14.74 -19.93
C SER A 379 -23.00 16.17 -19.81
N HIS A 380 -22.14 17.13 -19.46
CA HIS A 380 -22.46 18.55 -19.38
C HIS A 380 -22.18 19.34 -20.67
N GLU A 381 -21.89 18.66 -21.78
CA GLU A 381 -21.56 19.28 -23.09
C GLU A 381 -20.36 20.26 -23.04
N GLN A 382 -19.49 20.12 -22.03
CA GLN A 382 -18.28 20.92 -21.85
C GLN A 382 -17.12 20.34 -22.68
N PHE A 383 -17.28 20.31 -24.02
CA PHE A 383 -16.37 19.58 -24.90
C PHE A 383 -14.92 20.10 -24.87
N GLN A 384 -14.70 21.40 -24.75
CA GLN A 384 -13.35 21.97 -24.61
C GLN A 384 -12.67 21.46 -23.32
N LYS A 385 -13.40 21.47 -22.20
CA LYS A 385 -12.90 20.91 -20.94
C LYS A 385 -12.59 19.42 -21.06
N ALA A 386 -13.41 18.67 -21.79
CA ALA A 386 -13.16 17.24 -22.06
C ALA A 386 -11.85 17.03 -22.85
N ILE A 387 -11.54 17.90 -23.82
CA ILE A 387 -10.25 17.88 -24.55
C ILE A 387 -9.10 18.12 -23.57
N ASP A 388 -9.18 19.20 -22.78
CA ASP A 388 -8.10 19.59 -21.86
C ASP A 388 -7.83 18.50 -20.81
N LEU A 389 -8.89 17.91 -20.24
CA LEU A 389 -8.80 16.79 -19.31
C LEU A 389 -8.21 15.54 -19.96
N THR A 390 -8.63 15.21 -21.19
CA THR A 390 -8.09 14.06 -21.92
C THR A 390 -6.62 14.25 -22.26
N GLN A 391 -6.21 15.46 -22.66
CA GLN A 391 -4.80 15.78 -22.92
C GLN A 391 -3.97 15.63 -21.64
N THR A 392 -4.49 16.11 -20.50
CA THR A 392 -3.84 15.96 -19.21
C THR A 392 -3.64 14.49 -18.84
N ALA A 393 -4.66 13.65 -19.05
CA ALA A 393 -4.57 12.21 -18.81
C ALA A 393 -3.55 11.51 -19.74
N ILE A 394 -3.49 11.91 -21.02
CA ILE A 394 -2.49 11.39 -21.98
C ILE A 394 -1.07 11.76 -21.53
N ASN A 395 -0.83 13.02 -21.13
CA ASN A 395 0.49 13.46 -20.67
C ASN A 395 0.96 12.72 -19.41
N LYS A 396 0.02 12.25 -18.58
CA LYS A 396 0.28 11.47 -17.37
C LYS A 396 0.31 9.95 -17.61
N ALA A 397 0.21 9.48 -18.85
CA ALA A 397 0.10 8.05 -19.14
C ALA A 397 1.30 7.24 -18.63
N GLU A 398 2.52 7.79 -18.75
CA GLU A 398 3.75 7.15 -18.26
C GLU A 398 3.78 7.08 -16.73
N GLU A 399 3.45 8.19 -16.04
CA GLU A 399 3.36 8.24 -14.58
C GLU A 399 2.33 7.24 -14.02
N MET A 400 1.24 7.02 -14.75
CA MET A 400 0.19 6.07 -14.39
C MET A 400 0.50 4.63 -14.79
N GLY A 401 1.57 4.38 -15.56
CA GLY A 401 1.92 3.06 -16.07
C GLY A 401 0.86 2.46 -17.01
N LEU A 402 0.22 3.28 -17.85
CA LEU A 402 -0.88 2.84 -18.70
C LEU A 402 -0.44 1.89 -19.81
N ASP A 403 -1.21 0.81 -19.99
CA ASP A 403 -1.04 -0.11 -21.10
C ASP A 403 -1.49 0.51 -22.45
N ILE A 404 -1.11 -0.15 -23.55
CA ILE A 404 -1.40 0.31 -24.90
C ILE A 404 -2.92 0.45 -25.12
N ALA A 405 -3.73 -0.46 -24.56
CA ALA A 405 -5.17 -0.42 -24.70
C ALA A 405 -5.78 0.82 -24.02
N SER A 406 -5.31 1.17 -22.82
CA SER A 406 -5.73 2.37 -22.10
C SER A 406 -5.32 3.65 -22.82
N GLN A 407 -4.11 3.70 -23.39
CA GLN A 407 -3.66 4.84 -24.19
C GLN A 407 -4.50 5.01 -25.46
N GLN A 408 -4.82 3.92 -26.16
CA GLN A 408 -5.73 3.93 -27.31
C GLN A 408 -7.13 4.43 -26.93
N LYS A 409 -7.64 4.04 -25.75
CA LYS A 409 -8.92 4.54 -25.23
C LYS A 409 -8.89 6.06 -25.02
N LEU A 410 -7.83 6.62 -24.44
CA LEU A 410 -7.69 8.07 -24.28
C LEU A 410 -7.60 8.80 -25.62
N ASN A 411 -6.85 8.27 -26.58
CA ASN A 411 -6.77 8.84 -27.92
C ASN A 411 -8.12 8.83 -28.65
N ALA A 412 -8.91 7.77 -28.49
CA ALA A 412 -10.27 7.69 -29.03
C ALA A 412 -11.20 8.73 -28.36
N LEU A 413 -11.08 8.93 -27.05
CA LEU A 413 -11.83 9.96 -26.33
C LEU A 413 -11.43 11.37 -26.78
N MET A 414 -10.14 11.61 -27.03
CA MET A 414 -9.64 12.89 -27.57
C MET A 414 -10.28 13.21 -28.92
N GLN A 415 -10.24 12.27 -29.86
CA GLN A 415 -10.87 12.42 -31.17
C GLN A 415 -12.38 12.65 -31.05
N LYS A 416 -13.06 11.91 -30.16
CA LYS A 416 -14.48 12.09 -29.88
C LYS A 416 -14.78 13.49 -29.35
N ALA A 417 -13.98 14.00 -28.41
CA ALA A 417 -14.15 15.33 -27.83
C ALA A 417 -13.96 16.43 -28.88
N GLN A 418 -12.91 16.32 -29.71
CA GLN A 418 -12.64 17.25 -30.81
C GLN A 418 -13.79 17.28 -31.83
N LYS A 419 -14.30 16.11 -32.23
CA LYS A 419 -15.46 16.01 -33.14
C LYS A 419 -16.72 16.61 -32.52
N ALA A 420 -16.97 16.37 -31.24
CA ALA A 420 -18.13 16.92 -30.53
C ALA A 420 -18.04 18.45 -30.41
N LEU A 421 -16.86 18.99 -30.08
CA LEU A 421 -16.61 20.43 -30.04
C LEU A 421 -16.80 21.08 -31.42
N HIS A 422 -16.24 20.47 -32.48
CA HIS A 422 -16.42 20.95 -33.84
C HIS A 422 -17.91 21.00 -34.20
N LYS A 423 -18.66 19.91 -33.97
CA LYS A 423 -20.11 19.87 -34.20
C LYS A 423 -20.90 20.91 -33.39
N ALA A 424 -20.47 21.20 -32.16
CA ALA A 424 -21.10 22.22 -31.32
C ALA A 424 -20.81 23.65 -31.80
N ASN A 425 -19.62 23.88 -32.38
CA ASN A 425 -19.18 25.17 -32.89
C ASN A 425 -19.54 25.42 -34.37
N THR A 426 -19.83 24.38 -35.14
CA THR A 426 -20.32 24.54 -36.51
C THR A 426 -21.71 25.15 -36.45
N VAL A 427 -21.87 26.32 -37.09
CA VAL A 427 -23.18 26.88 -37.39
C VAL A 427 -24.00 25.79 -38.09
N ASP A 428 -25.17 25.49 -37.55
CA ASP A 428 -26.06 24.49 -38.13
C ASP A 428 -26.61 25.05 -39.45
N HIS A 429 -25.86 24.85 -40.54
CA HIS A 429 -26.17 25.39 -41.87
C HIS A 429 -27.55 24.93 -42.36
N TYR A 430 -28.02 23.77 -41.91
CA TYR A 430 -29.36 23.28 -42.18
C TYR A 430 -30.42 24.14 -41.45
N LYS A 431 -30.19 24.52 -40.19
CA LYS A 431 -31.04 25.50 -39.49
C LYS A 431 -31.01 26.89 -40.11
N VAL A 432 -29.84 27.37 -40.57
CA VAL A 432 -29.73 28.66 -41.26
C VAL A 432 -30.61 28.69 -42.52
N LEU A 433 -30.58 27.61 -43.31
CA LEU A 433 -31.43 27.47 -44.49
C LEU A 433 -32.89 27.06 -44.16
N GLY A 434 -33.18 26.61 -42.94
CA GLY A 434 -34.51 26.19 -42.51
C GLY A 434 -34.96 24.85 -43.10
N VAL A 435 -34.02 23.93 -43.33
CA VAL A 435 -34.27 22.60 -43.90
C VAL A 435 -33.81 21.48 -42.96
N PRO A 436 -34.40 20.27 -42.99
CA PRO A 436 -33.89 19.15 -42.22
C PRO A 436 -32.55 18.64 -42.80
N THR A 437 -31.73 17.98 -41.97
CA THR A 437 -30.46 17.36 -42.41
C THR A 437 -30.66 16.29 -43.50
N SER A 438 -31.86 15.72 -43.60
CA SER A 438 -32.27 14.76 -44.64
C SER A 438 -32.70 15.41 -45.96
N ALA A 439 -32.66 16.75 -46.08
CA ALA A 439 -33.11 17.45 -47.28
C ALA A 439 -32.29 17.06 -48.52
N SER A 440 -32.95 16.91 -49.66
CA SER A 440 -32.30 16.70 -50.95
C SER A 440 -31.55 17.95 -51.41
N GLN A 441 -30.59 17.79 -52.33
CA GLN A 441 -29.86 18.93 -52.91
C GLN A 441 -30.78 19.97 -53.57
N ALA A 442 -31.88 19.52 -54.17
CA ALA A 442 -32.88 20.41 -54.76
C ALA A 442 -33.59 21.27 -53.70
N GLU A 443 -33.91 20.69 -52.54
CA GLU A 443 -34.54 21.40 -51.42
C GLU A 443 -33.60 22.42 -50.80
N ILE A 444 -32.32 22.06 -50.61
CA ILE A 444 -31.27 22.98 -50.13
C ILE A 444 -31.12 24.17 -51.08
N LYS A 445 -31.02 23.92 -52.39
CA LYS A 445 -30.93 24.98 -53.40
C LYS A 445 -32.15 25.89 -53.44
N LYS A 446 -33.34 25.33 -53.23
CA LYS A 446 -34.59 26.11 -53.14
C LYS A 446 -34.62 26.96 -51.87
N ALA A 447 -34.22 26.40 -50.74
CA ALA A 447 -34.17 27.09 -49.45
C ALA A 447 -33.16 28.24 -49.48
N PHE A 448 -31.95 28.03 -50.01
CA PHE A 448 -30.97 29.08 -50.23
C PHE A 448 -31.52 30.23 -51.07
N ARG A 449 -32.13 29.96 -52.23
CA ARG A 449 -32.72 31.02 -53.07
C ARG A 449 -33.81 31.80 -52.35
N THR A 450 -34.59 31.13 -51.51
CA THR A 450 -35.66 31.76 -50.73
C THR A 450 -35.07 32.68 -49.67
N LYS A 451 -34.12 32.18 -48.87
CA LYS A 451 -33.43 32.93 -47.81
C LYS A 451 -32.58 34.08 -48.35
N ALA A 452 -31.88 33.86 -49.46
CA ALA A 452 -31.10 34.90 -50.14
C ALA A 452 -31.98 36.04 -50.67
N ARG A 453 -33.21 35.74 -51.11
CA ARG A 453 -34.18 36.76 -51.52
C ARG A 453 -34.80 37.48 -50.31
N GLU A 454 -35.05 36.73 -49.22
CA GLU A 454 -35.59 37.23 -47.96
C GLU A 454 -34.62 38.23 -47.31
N PHE A 455 -33.35 37.87 -47.14
CA PHE A 455 -32.32 38.66 -46.44
C PHE A 455 -31.41 39.47 -47.36
N HIS A 456 -31.82 39.75 -48.60
CA HIS A 456 -31.02 40.59 -49.49
C HIS A 456 -30.92 42.03 -48.94
N PRO A 457 -29.71 42.61 -48.73
CA PRO A 457 -29.53 43.92 -48.10
C PRO A 457 -30.35 45.05 -48.74
N ASP A 458 -30.47 45.05 -50.07
CA ASP A 458 -31.23 46.09 -50.78
C ASP A 458 -32.76 45.91 -50.74
N LYS A 459 -33.24 44.67 -50.54
CA LYS A 459 -34.66 44.30 -50.68
C LYS A 459 -35.36 44.05 -49.35
N TYR A 460 -34.61 43.84 -48.27
CA TYR A 460 -35.18 43.68 -46.95
C TYR A 460 -35.92 44.96 -46.50
N ARG A 461 -37.09 44.81 -45.91
CA ARG A 461 -37.98 45.89 -45.42
C ARG A 461 -38.59 45.58 -44.04
N GLY A 462 -38.03 44.62 -43.32
CA GLY A 462 -38.47 44.25 -41.97
C GLY A 462 -37.75 45.04 -40.88
N ASP A 463 -37.88 44.57 -39.64
CA ASP A 463 -37.48 45.31 -38.43
C ASP A 463 -35.99 45.21 -38.08
N LEU A 464 -35.22 44.37 -38.78
CA LEU A 464 -33.79 44.19 -38.54
C LEU A 464 -32.98 45.38 -39.04
N THR A 465 -31.91 45.71 -38.32
CA THR A 465 -30.92 46.70 -38.74
C THR A 465 -30.14 46.21 -39.96
N LYS A 466 -29.53 47.13 -40.72
CA LYS A 466 -28.74 46.81 -41.90
C LYS A 466 -27.62 45.80 -41.59
N ASP A 467 -26.91 46.00 -40.49
CA ASP A 467 -25.81 45.13 -40.06
C ASP A 467 -26.30 43.73 -39.68
N GLU A 468 -27.50 43.59 -39.11
CA GLU A 468 -28.12 42.29 -38.81
C GLU A 468 -28.56 41.55 -40.07
N VAL A 469 -29.06 42.26 -41.08
CA VAL A 469 -29.41 41.68 -42.39
C VAL A 469 -28.15 41.22 -43.12
N GLU A 470 -27.08 42.00 -43.08
CA GLU A 470 -25.78 41.63 -43.66
C GLU A 470 -25.21 40.38 -42.98
N ARG A 471 -25.27 40.27 -41.64
CA ARG A 471 -24.88 39.04 -40.93
C ARG A 471 -25.72 37.84 -41.32
N LYS A 472 -27.05 37.96 -41.36
CA LYS A 472 -27.92 36.85 -41.78
C LYS A 472 -27.66 36.42 -43.23
N MET A 473 -27.37 37.36 -44.11
CA MET A 473 -27.01 37.06 -45.49
C MET A 473 -25.65 36.36 -45.58
N ALA A 474 -24.68 36.76 -44.74
CA ALA A 474 -23.40 36.07 -44.63
C ALA A 474 -23.59 34.61 -44.17
N ASP A 475 -24.37 34.36 -43.12
CA ASP A 475 -24.67 33.01 -42.62
C ASP A 475 -25.34 32.15 -43.72
N VAL A 476 -26.29 32.72 -44.48
CA VAL A 476 -27.00 32.03 -45.57
C VAL A 476 -26.06 31.68 -46.73
N ASN A 477 -25.11 32.55 -47.04
CA ASN A 477 -24.09 32.29 -48.07
C ASN A 477 -23.09 31.23 -47.61
N GLU A 478 -22.62 31.31 -46.37
CA GLU A 478 -21.74 30.31 -45.76
C GLU A 478 -22.42 28.93 -45.76
N ALA A 479 -23.69 28.86 -45.36
CA ALA A 479 -24.48 27.64 -45.41
C ALA A 479 -24.61 27.06 -46.83
N TRP A 480 -24.71 27.90 -47.85
CA TRP A 480 -24.77 27.45 -49.24
C TRP A 480 -23.42 26.97 -49.77
N GLU A 481 -22.30 27.61 -49.38
CA GLU A 481 -20.95 27.17 -49.77
C GLU A 481 -20.61 25.78 -49.22
N VAL A 482 -21.17 25.43 -48.06
CA VAL A 482 -20.99 24.12 -47.42
C VAL A 482 -22.00 23.09 -47.92
N LEU A 483 -23.30 23.43 -47.95
CA LEU A 483 -24.36 22.46 -48.25
C LEU A 483 -24.71 22.33 -49.73
N GLY A 484 -24.41 23.34 -50.55
CA GLY A 484 -24.79 23.40 -51.96
C GLY A 484 -23.96 22.52 -52.89
N ASP A 485 -22.81 22.03 -52.42
CA ASP A 485 -21.97 21.04 -53.09
C ASP A 485 -22.10 19.68 -52.39
N GLU A 486 -22.32 18.60 -53.14
CA GLU A 486 -22.55 17.26 -52.58
C GLU A 486 -21.33 16.71 -51.83
N VAL A 487 -20.12 17.01 -52.27
CA VAL A 487 -18.89 16.53 -51.64
C VAL A 487 -18.65 17.29 -50.35
N LYS A 488 -18.73 18.62 -50.38
CA LYS A 488 -18.58 19.46 -49.18
C LYS A 488 -19.65 19.19 -48.14
N ARG A 489 -20.89 18.96 -48.58
CA ARG A 489 -21.98 18.54 -47.69
C ARG A 489 -21.66 17.20 -47.03
N ALA A 490 -21.18 16.20 -47.80
CA ALA A 490 -20.83 14.91 -47.24
C ALA A 490 -19.63 14.99 -46.28
N GLU A 491 -18.68 15.90 -46.50
CA GLU A 491 -17.58 16.20 -45.56
C GLU A 491 -18.09 16.88 -44.29
N PHE A 492 -18.99 17.86 -44.41
CA PHE A 492 -19.66 18.51 -43.29
C PHE A 492 -20.49 17.52 -42.47
N ASP A 493 -21.28 16.67 -43.11
CA ASP A 493 -22.14 15.66 -42.46
C ASP A 493 -21.30 14.57 -41.76
N ARG A 494 -20.09 14.28 -42.25
CA ARG A 494 -19.12 13.39 -41.60
C ARG A 494 -18.33 14.06 -40.48
N GLY A 495 -18.40 15.39 -40.36
CA GLY A 495 -17.58 16.18 -39.43
C GLY A 495 -16.11 16.26 -39.83
N ASP A 496 -15.80 16.08 -41.13
CA ASP A 496 -14.45 16.17 -41.71
C ASP A 496 -14.13 17.56 -42.27
N ALA A 497 -15.09 18.50 -42.21
CA ALA A 497 -14.92 19.88 -42.65
C ALA A 497 -13.81 20.59 -41.85
N GLY A 498 -12.60 20.64 -42.43
CA GLY A 498 -11.43 21.26 -41.81
C GLY A 498 -10.39 20.27 -41.25
N ASN A 499 -10.47 18.97 -41.54
CA ASN A 499 -9.41 18.02 -41.17
C ASN A 499 -8.24 18.11 -42.19
N PRO A 500 -7.05 18.65 -41.83
CA PRO A 500 -5.91 18.77 -42.76
C PRO A 500 -5.30 17.41 -43.12
N PHE A 501 -5.74 16.33 -42.47
CA PHE A 501 -5.19 14.97 -42.60
C PHE A 501 -6.11 14.02 -43.39
N GLY A 502 -7.18 14.53 -44.01
CA GLY A 502 -8.06 13.76 -44.90
C GLY A 502 -7.42 13.45 -46.27
N GLN A 503 -6.55 12.45 -46.30
CA GLN A 503 -6.20 11.57 -47.43
C GLN A 503 -6.52 12.07 -48.85
N HIS A 504 -5.66 12.93 -49.40
CA HIS A 504 -5.31 12.93 -50.84
C HIS A 504 -3.79 12.84 -50.94
N GLY A 505 -3.30 11.74 -51.52
CA GLY A 505 -1.87 11.53 -51.75
C GLY A 505 -1.33 12.49 -52.80
N GLY A 506 -0.26 13.21 -52.47
CA GLY A 506 0.45 14.07 -53.40
C GLY A 506 1.49 14.96 -52.71
N GLN A 507 2.75 14.59 -52.89
CA GLN A 507 4.02 15.29 -52.58
C GLN A 507 3.97 16.80 -52.29
N GLY A 508 4.73 17.25 -51.28
CA GLY A 508 5.27 18.61 -51.22
C GLY A 508 5.45 19.17 -49.82
N GLN A 509 6.70 19.38 -49.42
CA GLN A 509 7.08 20.09 -48.19
C GLN A 509 6.48 21.50 -48.13
N ARG A 510 6.04 21.94 -46.94
CA ARG A 510 6.42 23.24 -46.35
C ARG A 510 5.94 23.37 -44.90
N GLN A 511 6.90 23.79 -44.07
CA GLN A 511 6.77 24.14 -42.67
C GLN A 511 6.08 25.51 -42.54
N GLY A 512 4.97 25.60 -41.80
CA GLY A 512 4.25 26.86 -41.56
C GLY A 512 3.07 26.66 -40.59
N ASN A 513 2.93 27.56 -39.62
CA ASN A 513 1.88 27.56 -38.60
C ASN A 513 0.45 27.47 -39.21
N PRO A 514 -0.42 26.55 -38.73
CA PRO A 514 -1.74 26.30 -39.34
C PRO A 514 -2.84 27.28 -38.91
N PHE A 515 -2.54 28.26 -38.06
CA PHE A 515 -3.54 29.19 -37.49
C PHE A 515 -3.51 30.61 -38.06
N GLN A 516 -2.71 30.88 -39.09
CA GLN A 516 -2.57 32.25 -39.64
C GLN A 516 -3.55 32.57 -40.79
N GLY A 517 -4.46 31.67 -41.14
CA GLY A 517 -5.40 31.83 -42.27
C GLY A 517 -6.83 32.26 -41.92
N PHE A 518 -7.23 32.28 -40.63
CA PHE A 518 -8.64 32.48 -40.25
C PHE A 518 -9.07 33.95 -40.11
N ASN A 519 -8.20 34.92 -40.42
CA ASN A 519 -8.48 36.35 -40.22
C ASN A 519 -8.35 37.19 -41.52
N GLY A 520 -8.57 36.57 -42.68
CA GLY A 520 -8.22 37.15 -43.99
C GLY A 520 -9.31 37.21 -45.06
N PHE A 521 -10.60 37.11 -44.72
CA PHE A 521 -11.70 37.23 -45.71
C PHE A 521 -12.58 38.45 -45.47
N GLY A 522 -11.96 39.63 -45.47
CA GLY A 522 -12.61 40.92 -45.75
C GLY A 522 -12.59 41.26 -47.25
N GLY A 523 -12.69 40.25 -48.12
CA GLY A 523 -12.62 40.41 -49.57
C GLY A 523 -14.01 40.39 -50.19
N ASN A 524 -14.55 41.58 -50.46
CA ASN A 524 -15.75 41.82 -51.26
C ASN A 524 -15.75 40.99 -52.57
N GLN A 525 -16.33 39.79 -52.55
CA GLN A 525 -16.83 39.14 -53.76
C GLN A 525 -18.34 39.27 -53.78
N HIS A 526 -18.81 40.36 -54.39
CA HIS A 526 -20.21 40.50 -54.76
C HIS A 526 -20.56 39.43 -55.81
N PHE A 527 -21.16 38.32 -55.37
CA PHE A 527 -21.90 37.43 -56.26
C PHE A 527 -23.10 38.20 -56.82
N LYS A 528 -23.02 38.66 -58.07
CA LYS A 528 -24.18 39.20 -58.80
C LYS A 528 -25.09 38.04 -59.21
N PHE A 529 -26.17 37.84 -58.47
CA PHE A 529 -27.23 36.91 -58.84
C PHE A 529 -28.28 37.60 -59.71
N ASN A 530 -28.52 37.07 -60.90
CA ASN A 530 -29.65 37.46 -61.75
C ASN A 530 -30.86 36.60 -61.31
N PHE A 531 -31.73 37.18 -60.49
CA PHE A 531 -33.04 36.58 -60.18
C PHE A 531 -34.03 37.04 -61.25
N GLN A 532 -34.22 36.22 -62.29
CA GLN A 532 -35.38 36.30 -63.19
C GLN A 532 -36.58 35.61 -62.56
#